data_AF-A0A1Q6CHH8-F1
#
_entry.id   AF-A0A1Q6CHH8-F1
#
_cell.length_a   1.000
_cell.length_b   1.000
_cell.length_c   1.000
_cell.angle_alpha   90.00
_cell.angle_beta   90.00
_cell.angle_gamma   90.00
#
_symmetry.space_group_name_H-M   'P 1'
#
loop_
_entity.id
_entity.type
_entity.pdbx_description
1 polymer ?
#
loop_
_entity_poly.entity_id
_entity_poly.type
_entity_poly.pdbx_seq_one_letter_code
_entity_poly.pdbx_strand_id
1 'polypeptide(L)' 'MPFHRFFLAWVLSTAPYATIASYAGSVSSISNPKPAIIAALGISGVLWCSWFFYHRYISKQQWPKQPL' A
#
# COMPACT_ATOMS: atom_id res chain seq x y z
N MET A 1 -14.91 10.71 -13.39
CA MET A 1 -15.35 9.94 -12.19
C MET A 1 -15.97 10.90 -11.20
N PRO A 2 -17.06 10.53 -10.51
CA PRO A 2 -17.62 11.40 -9.49
C PRO A 2 -16.66 11.51 -8.30
N PHE A 3 -16.56 12.70 -7.69
CA PHE A 3 -15.58 13.01 -6.63
C PHE A 3 -15.66 12.03 -5.44
N HIS A 4 -16.85 11.56 -5.08
CA HIS A 4 -17.03 10.58 -4.02
C HIS A 4 -16.30 9.26 -4.30
N ARG A 5 -16.25 8.78 -5.54
CA ARG A 5 -15.54 7.55 -5.90
C ARG A 5 -14.04 7.72 -5.74
N PHE A 6 -13.52 8.86 -6.15
CA PHE A 6 -12.11 9.20 -5.97
C PHE A 6 -11.77 9.29 -4.48
N PHE A 7 -12.56 10.04 -3.70
CA PHE A 7 -12.34 10.22 -2.27
C PHE A 7 -12.38 8.88 -1.52
N LEU A 8 -13.38 8.03 -1.78
CA LEU A 8 -13.48 6.71 -1.15
C LEU A 8 -12.31 5.80 -1.53
N ALA A 9 -11.92 5.77 -2.81
CA ALA A 9 -10.76 4.98 -3.25
C ALA A 9 -9.46 5.49 -2.62
N TRP A 10 -9.32 6.81 -2.50
CA TRP A 10 -8.17 7.44 -1.88
C TRP A 10 -8.09 7.14 -0.38
N VAL A 11 -9.19 7.28 0.37
CA VAL A 11 -9.25 6.92 1.80
C VAL A 11 -9.00 5.43 2.01
N LEU A 12 -9.62 4.56 1.21
CA LEU A 12 -9.45 3.12 1.32
C LEU A 12 -8.01 2.68 1.04
N SER A 13 -7.29 3.42 0.20
CA SER A 13 -5.86 3.20 -0.04
C SER A 13 -5.00 3.79 1.08
N THR A 14 -5.26 5.04 1.49
CA THR A 14 -4.37 5.83 2.36
C THR A 14 -4.56 5.60 3.85
N ALA A 15 -5.81 5.53 4.30
CA ALA A 15 -6.12 5.44 5.73
C ALA A 15 -5.53 4.19 6.41
N PRO A 16 -5.55 2.98 5.82
CA PRO A 16 -5.06 1.78 6.51
C PRO A 16 -3.57 1.81 6.82
N TYR A 17 -2.72 2.27 5.89
CA TYR A 17 -1.28 2.35 6.18
C TYR A 17 -0.95 3.56 7.05
N ALA A 18 -1.69 4.67 6.90
CA ALA A 18 -1.48 5.87 7.70
C ALA A 18 -1.79 5.65 9.18
N THR A 19 -2.83 4.88 9.51
CA THR A 19 -3.15 4.52 10.90
C THR A 19 -2.07 3.62 11.51
N ILE A 20 -1.59 2.62 10.77
CA ILE A 20 -0.51 1.73 11.23
C ILE A 20 0.78 2.51 11.46
N ALA A 21 1.16 3.38 10.52
CA ALA A 21 2.37 4.20 10.64
C ALA A 21 2.28 5.19 11.81
N SER A 22 1.12 5.85 11.99
CA SER A 22 0.91 6.80 13.08
C SER A 22 0.91 6.11 14.44
N TYR A 23 0.30 4.93 14.55
CA TYR A 23 0.31 4.13 15.78
C TYR A 23 1.72 3.61 16.11
N ALA A 24 2.42 3.05 15.12
CA ALA A 24 3.78 2.56 15.34
C ALA A 24 4.75 3.71 15.68
N GLY A 25 4.56 4.88 15.07
CA GLY A 25 5.29 6.09 15.37
C GLY A 25 5.05 6.59 16.79
N SER A 26 3.80 6.64 17.25
CA SER A 26 3.46 7.11 18.60
C SER A 26 3.94 6.18 19.71
N VAL A 27 3.99 4.88 19.46
CA VAL A 27 4.52 3.87 20.41
C VAL A 27 6.05 3.83 20.37
N SER A 28 6.67 4.21 19.26
CA SER A 28 8.13 4.24 19.15
C SER A 28 8.73 5.41 19.93
N SER A 29 9.86 5.16 20.57
CA SER A 29 10.69 6.20 21.19
C SER A 29 12.11 6.06 20.67
N ILE A 30 12.93 7.10 20.81
CA ILE A 30 14.35 7.07 20.41
C ILE A 30 15.11 5.92 21.08
N SER A 31 14.73 5.57 22.31
CA SER A 31 15.29 4.43 23.05
C SER A 31 14.77 3.06 22.59
N ASN A 32 13.61 2.99 21.93
CA ASN A 32 12.99 1.75 21.46
C ASN A 32 12.33 1.96 20.08
N PRO A 33 13.13 2.09 18.99
CA PRO A 33 12.63 2.39 17.65
C PRO A 33 12.03 1.18 16.91
N LYS A 34 12.11 -0.01 17.51
CA LYS A 34 11.66 -1.28 16.90
C LYS A 34 10.25 -1.24 16.31
N PRO A 35 9.22 -0.65 16.96
CA PRO A 35 7.86 -0.63 16.44
C PRO A 35 7.75 0.10 15.09
N ALA A 36 8.41 1.26 14.96
CA ALA A 36 8.39 2.07 13.74
C ALA A 36 9.09 1.36 12.58
N ILE A 37 10.23 0.71 12.84
CA ILE A 37 10.98 -0.03 11.81
C ILE A 37 10.17 -1.22 11.30
N ILE A 38 9.55 -2.00 12.21
CA ILE A 38 8.72 -3.15 11.83
C ILE A 38 7.51 -2.69 11.03
N ALA A 39 6.86 -1.61 11.44
CA ALA A 39 5.73 -1.05 10.71
C ALA A 39 6.14 -0.57 9.30
N ALA A 40 7.28 0.13 9.17
CA ALA A 40 7.79 0.56 7.89
C ALA A 40 8.10 -0.63 6.96
N LEU A 41 8.81 -1.65 7.46
CA LEU A 41 9.09 -2.87 6.70
C LEU A 41 7.82 -3.62 6.31
N GLY A 42 6.84 -3.72 7.22
CA GLY A 42 5.55 -4.35 6.96
C GLY A 42 4.78 -3.62 5.86
N ILE A 43 4.67 -2.29 5.94
CA ILE A 43 3.98 -1.47 4.93
C ILE A 43 4.68 -1.60 3.57
N SER A 44 6.00 -1.43 3.53
CA SER A 44 6.78 -1.56 2.30
C SER A 44 6.66 -2.96 1.69
N GLY A 45 6.75 -4.01 2.51
CA GLY A 45 6.63 -5.39 2.07
C GLY A 45 5.23 -5.71 1.52
N VAL A 46 4.17 -5.27 2.20
CA VAL A 46 2.79 -5.46 1.74
C VAL A 46 2.55 -4.73 0.41
N LEU A 47 2.94 -3.46 0.30
CA LEU A 47 2.80 -2.69 -0.94
C LEU A 47 3.54 -3.35 -2.11
N TRP A 48 4.77 -3.80 -1.86
CA TRP A 48 5.57 -4.49 -2.88
C TRP A 48 4.95 -5.83 -3.28
N CYS A 49 4.49 -6.64 -2.31
CA CYS A 49 3.78 -7.87 -2.57
C CYS A 49 2.50 -7.61 -3.38
N SER A 50 1.66 -6.65 -2.97
CA SER A 50 0.45 -6.27 -3.71
C SER A 50 0.76 -5.89 -5.16
N TRP A 51 1.83 -5.13 -5.41
CA TRP A 51 2.29 -4.82 -6.76
C TRP A 51 2.74 -6.06 -7.53
N PHE A 52 3.54 -6.92 -6.90
CA PHE A 52 4.00 -8.18 -7.49
C PHE A 52 2.82 -9.09 -7.86
N PHE A 53 1.85 -9.28 -6.97
CA PHE A 53 0.63 -10.05 -7.22
C PHE A 53 -0.21 -9.42 -8.33
N TYR A 54 -0.41 -8.10 -8.32
CA TYR A 54 -1.11 -7.40 -9.40
C TYR A 54 -0.46 -7.69 -10.76
N HIS A 55 0.86 -7.56 -10.84
CA HIS A 55 1.58 -7.76 -12.11
C HIS A 55 1.59 -9.23 -12.56
N ARG A 56 1.66 -10.17 -11.61
CA ARG A 56 1.76 -11.60 -11.87
C ARG A 56 0.44 -12.24 -12.30
N TYR A 57 -0.68 -11.73 -11.78
CA TYR A 57 -2.02 -12.32 -11.96
C TYR A 57 -2.95 -11.47 -12.83
N ILE A 58 -2.88 -10.13 -12.75
CA ILE A 58 -3.79 -9.24 -13.47
C ILE A 58 -3.17 -8.76 -14.79
N SER A 59 -1.90 -8.32 -14.81
CA SER A 59 -1.29 -7.78 -16.04
C SER A 59 -1.07 -8.81 -17.15
N LYS A 60 -1.08 -10.13 -16.87
CA LYS A 60 -1.05 -11.15 -17.93
C LYS A 60 -2.30 -11.12 -18.83
N GLN A 61 -3.41 -10.54 -18.39
CA GLN A 61 -4.66 -10.48 -19.16
C GLN A 61 -4.82 -9.21 -20.03
N GLN A 62 -3.95 -8.21 -19.89
CA GLN A 62 -4.17 -6.86 -20.45
C GLN A 62 -3.21 -6.43 -21.58
N TRP A 63 -2.48 -7.34 -22.22
CA TRP A 63 -1.76 -6.98 -23.45
C TRP A 63 -2.69 -7.14 -24.67
N PRO A 64 -3.27 -6.06 -25.24
CA PRO A 64 -3.82 -6.16 -26.58
C PRO A 64 -2.64 -6.50 -27.49
N LYS A 65 -2.62 -7.71 -28.05
CA LYS A 65 -1.76 -8.00 -29.19
C LYS A 65 -2.14 -7.00 -30.27
N GLN A 66 -1.31 -5.99 -30.50
CA GLN A 66 -1.48 -5.08 -31.62
C GLN A 66 -1.53 -5.95 -32.88
N PRO A 67 -2.60 -5.87 -33.69
CA PRO A 67 -2.58 -6.55 -34.98
C PRO A 67 -1.48 -5.87 -35.81
N LEU A 68 -0.53 -6.70 -36.28
CA LEU A 68 0.48 -6.32 -37.28
C LEU A 68 -0.19 -5.91 -38.59
#